data_AF-A0ABD5DX38-F1
#
_entry.id   AF-A0ABD5DX38-F1
#
_cell.length_a   1.000
_cell.length_b   1.000
_cell.length_c   1.000
_cell.angle_alpha   90.00
_cell.angle_beta   90.00
_cell.angle_gamma   90.00
#
_symmetry.space_group_name_H-M   'P 1'
#
loop_
_entity.id
_entity.type
_entity.pdbx_description
1 polymer ?
#
loop_
_entity_poly.entity_id
_entity_poly.type
_entity_poly.pdbx_seq_one_letter_code
_entity_poly.pdbx_strand_id
1 'polypeptide(L)'
;KQLGKIAAPGALFNISEPMVFGIPLVMNPYFFLPFILTPVLLVIVSYTAMATGLVAPPAGIALPFTTPIFISGYLATGGHISGTVLQ
;
A
#
# COMPACT_ATOMS: atom_id res chain seq x y z
N LYS A 1 -3.16 15.43 14.87
CA LYS A 1 -3.52 14.23 15.68
C LYS A 1 -4.96 13.75 15.47
N GLN A 2 -5.97 14.62 15.26
CA GLN A 2 -7.35 14.17 15.01
C GLN A 2 -7.58 13.57 13.60
N LEU A 3 -6.96 14.15 12.55
CA LEU A 3 -7.07 13.61 11.18
C LEU A 3 -6.68 12.13 11.07
N GLY A 4 -5.55 11.75 11.67
CA GLY A 4 -5.09 10.35 11.63
C GLY A 4 -6.05 9.37 12.29
N LYS A 5 -6.85 9.79 13.29
CA LYS A 5 -7.86 8.93 13.92
C LYS A 5 -9.10 8.71 13.04
N ILE A 6 -9.46 9.73 12.25
CA ILE A 6 -10.61 9.68 11.34
C ILE A 6 -10.24 8.95 10.05
N ALA A 7 -9.00 9.13 9.58
CA ALA A 7 -8.50 8.50 8.37
C ALA A 7 -8.03 7.06 8.56
N ALA A 8 -7.61 6.65 9.77
CA ALA A 8 -7.13 5.29 10.05
C ALA A 8 -8.09 4.18 9.60
N PRO A 9 -9.40 4.21 9.91
CA PRO A 9 -10.31 3.16 9.45
C PRO A 9 -10.47 3.16 7.93
N GLY A 10 -10.46 4.31 7.25
CA GLY A 10 -10.47 4.37 5.78
C GLY A 10 -9.17 3.81 5.17
N ALA A 11 -8.03 4.13 5.76
CA ALA A 11 -6.72 3.68 5.32
C ALA A 11 -6.58 2.15 5.36
N LEU A 12 -7.25 1.47 6.31
CA LEU A 12 -7.30 0.01 6.36
C LEU A 12 -7.92 -0.60 5.10
N PHE A 13 -8.85 0.10 4.44
CA PHE A 13 -9.49 -0.31 3.19
C PHE A 13 -8.92 0.43 1.97
N ASN A 14 -7.68 0.92 2.04
CA ASN A 14 -7.02 1.72 1.00
C ASN A 14 -7.75 3.03 0.61
N ILE A 15 -8.65 3.53 1.45
CA ILE A 15 -9.32 4.82 1.26
C ILE A 15 -8.41 5.90 1.85
N SER A 16 -7.64 6.56 0.99
CA SER A 16 -6.59 7.53 1.35
C SER A 16 -7.02 9.00 1.18
N GLU A 17 -8.21 9.23 0.62
CA GLU A 17 -8.80 10.54 0.35
C GLU A 17 -8.85 11.46 1.59
N PRO A 18 -9.21 11.02 2.81
CA PRO A 18 -9.22 11.89 3.99
C PRO A 18 -7.82 12.41 4.38
N MET A 19 -6.77 11.67 4.04
CA MET A 19 -5.37 12.09 4.28
C MET A 19 -4.88 13.04 3.18
N VAL A 20 -5.20 12.73 1.92
CA VAL A 20 -4.74 13.50 0.75
C VAL A 20 -5.43 14.87 0.70
N PHE A 21 -6.72 14.96 1.05
CA PHE A 21 -7.46 16.23 1.09
C PHE A 21 -7.37 16.96 2.43
N GLY A 22 -7.10 16.24 3.52
CA GLY A 22 -7.03 16.81 4.86
C GLY A 22 -5.71 17.51 5.18
N ILE A 23 -4.66 17.23 4.42
CA ILE A 23 -3.34 17.87 4.52
C ILE A 23 -3.09 18.53 3.16
N PRO A 24 -2.54 19.76 3.06
CA PRO A 24 -2.21 20.37 1.77
C PRO A 24 -1.01 19.66 1.13
N LEU A 25 -1.22 18.42 0.69
CA LEU A 25 -0.19 17.46 0.27
C LEU A 25 0.36 17.84 -1.11
N VAL A 26 -0.51 18.35 -1.99
CA VAL A 26 -0.16 18.82 -3.34
C VAL A 26 0.52 20.19 -3.32
N MET A 27 0.18 21.06 -2.36
CA MET A 27 0.70 22.43 -2.29
C MET A 27 1.98 22.56 -1.47
N ASN A 28 2.39 21.51 -0.73
CA ASN A 28 3.58 21.54 0.09
C ASN A 28 4.69 20.64 -0.50
N PRO A 29 5.79 21.22 -1.03
CA PRO A 29 6.87 20.46 -1.66
C PRO A 29 7.56 19.47 -0.70
N TYR A 30 7.53 19.70 0.61
CA TYR A 30 8.06 18.76 1.60
C TYR A 30 7.26 17.45 1.68
N PHE A 31 5.95 17.48 1.40
CA PHE A 31 5.10 16.30 1.39
C PHE A 31 4.93 15.70 -0.01
N PHE A 32 5.05 16.52 -1.05
CA PHE A 32 5.00 16.08 -2.44
C PHE A 32 6.14 15.12 -2.80
N LEU A 33 7.38 15.45 -2.39
CA LEU A 33 8.54 14.62 -2.68
C LEU A 33 8.42 13.18 -2.11
N PRO A 34 8.14 12.98 -0.80
CA PRO A 34 7.93 11.63 -0.28
C PRO A 34 6.69 10.96 -0.86
N PHE A 35 5.65 11.70 -1.24
CA PHE A 35 4.45 11.13 -1.86
C PHE A 35 4.72 10.45 -3.21
N ILE A 36 5.69 10.97 -3.98
CA ILE A 36 6.10 10.35 -5.25
C ILE A 36 7.18 9.29 -5.04
N LEU A 37 8.19 9.57 -4.19
CA LEU A 37 9.30 8.65 -4.01
C LEU A 37 8.91 7.35 -3.30
N THR A 38 8.00 7.43 -2.31
CA THR A 38 7.55 6.25 -1.56
C THR A 38 6.96 5.16 -2.45
N PRO A 39 5.96 5.43 -3.32
CA PRO A 39 5.40 4.39 -4.19
C PRO A 39 6.43 3.86 -5.20
N VAL A 40 7.35 4.70 -5.71
CA VAL A 40 8.42 4.24 -6.61
C VAL A 40 9.34 3.25 -5.91
N LEU A 41 9.78 3.57 -4.69
CA LEU A 41 10.62 2.68 -3.89
C LEU A 41 9.90 1.40 -3.52
N LEU A 42 8.62 1.48 -3.14
CA LEU A 42 7.80 0.30 -2.83
C LEU A 42 7.68 -0.63 -4.03
N VAL A 43 7.48 -0.11 -5.24
CA VAL A 43 7.46 -0.93 -6.47
C VAL A 43 8.80 -1.62 -6.70
N ILE A 44 9.92 -0.91 -6.53
CA ILE A 44 11.26 -1.48 -6.73
C ILE A 44 11.53 -2.60 -5.71
N VAL A 45 11.23 -2.37 -4.43
CA VAL A 45 11.42 -3.37 -3.36
C VAL A 45 10.50 -4.57 -3.58
N SER A 46 9.23 -4.33 -3.93
CA SER A 46 8.27 -5.40 -4.19
C SER A 46 8.68 -6.25 -5.39
N TYR A 47 9.11 -5.60 -6.48
CA TYR A 47 9.57 -6.29 -7.67
C TYR A 47 10.83 -7.11 -7.40
N THR A 48 11.81 -6.54 -6.70
CA THR A 48 13.05 -7.26 -6.35
C THR A 48 12.79 -8.42 -5.39
N ALA A 49 11.89 -8.27 -4.42
CA ALA A 49 11.47 -9.35 -3.53
C ALA A 49 10.76 -10.49 -4.28
N MET A 50 9.92 -10.18 -5.27
CA MET A 50 9.31 -11.20 -6.14
C MET A 50 10.33 -11.85 -7.09
N ALA A 51 11.23 -11.06 -7.69
CA ALA A 51 12.23 -11.55 -8.63
C ALA A 51 13.30 -12.46 -7.99
N THR A 52 13.62 -12.22 -6.71
CA THR A 52 14.55 -13.03 -5.93
C THR A 52 13.89 -14.28 -5.32
N GLY A 53 12.58 -14.47 -5.49
CA GLY A 53 11.83 -15.59 -4.93
C GLY A 53 11.56 -15.48 -3.42
N LEU A 54 11.90 -14.34 -2.80
CA LEU A 54 11.58 -14.05 -1.39
C LEU A 54 10.07 -13.92 -1.18
N VAL A 55 9.35 -13.44 -2.19
CA VAL A 55 7.88 -13.28 -2.17
C VAL A 55 7.25 -14.00 -3.34
N ALA A 56 6.21 -14.80 -3.07
CA ALA A 56 5.44 -15.45 -4.10
C ALA A 56 4.84 -14.43 -5.09
N PRO A 57 4.92 -14.70 -6.41
CA PRO A 57 4.32 -13.81 -7.41
C PRO A 57 2.79 -13.80 -7.30
N PRO A 58 2.13 -12.78 -7.88
CA PRO A 58 0.67 -12.70 -7.86
C PRO A 58 0.04 -13.92 -8.53
N ALA A 59 -0.93 -14.55 -7.86
CA ALA A 59 -1.63 -15.74 -8.33
C ALA A 59 -2.67 -15.47 -9.44
N GLY A 60 -2.72 -14.24 -9.98
CA GLY A 60 -3.69 -13.81 -11.00
C GLY A 60 -5.09 -13.50 -10.45
N ILE A 61 -5.25 -13.42 -9.12
CA ILE A 61 -6.53 -13.11 -8.48
C ILE A 61 -6.73 -11.59 -8.49
N ALA A 62 -7.76 -11.12 -9.21
CA ALA A 62 -8.15 -9.71 -9.21
C ALA A 62 -8.90 -9.37 -7.92
N LEU A 63 -8.17 -8.88 -6.91
CA LEU A 63 -8.77 -8.43 -5.66
C LEU A 63 -9.31 -7.00 -5.79
N PRO A 64 -10.47 -6.70 -5.18
CA PRO A 64 -10.90 -5.32 -5.00
C PRO A 64 -9.82 -4.49 -4.29
N PHE A 65 -9.58 -3.27 -4.75
CA PHE A 65 -8.61 -2.36 -4.10
C PHE A 65 -9.01 -2.02 -2.65
N THR A 66 -10.28 -2.18 -2.30
CA THR A 66 -10.80 -2.01 -0.93
C THR A 66 -10.45 -3.17 -0.01
N THR A 67 -9.76 -4.21 -0.48
CA THR A 67 -9.37 -5.32 0.38
C THR A 67 -8.44 -4.83 1.49
N PRO A 68 -8.68 -5.23 2.76
CA PRO A 68 -7.84 -4.82 3.86
C PRO A 68 -6.39 -5.20 3.61
N ILE A 69 -5.46 -4.29 3.91
CA ILE A 69 -4.03 -4.45 3.59
C ILE A 69 -3.56 -5.86 3.95
N PHE A 70 -3.55 -6.26 5.23
CA PHE A 70 -3.00 -7.56 5.69
C PHE A 70 -3.56 -8.81 4.98
N ILE A 71 -4.80 -8.73 4.49
CA ILE A 71 -5.49 -9.83 3.80
C ILE A 71 -5.16 -9.80 2.30
N SER A 72 -5.00 -8.61 1.71
CA SER A 72 -4.78 -8.48 0.27
C SER A 72 -3.45 -9.09 -0.17
N GLY A 73 -2.38 -9.01 0.63
CA GLY A 73 -1.09 -9.64 0.32
C GLY A 73 -1.17 -11.18 0.30
N TYR A 74 -1.88 -11.78 1.26
CA TYR A 74 -2.09 -13.23 1.34
C TYR A 74 -2.92 -13.73 0.15
N LEU A 75 -4.04 -13.05 -0.13
CA LEU A 75 -4.95 -13.45 -1.20
C LEU A 75 -4.34 -13.18 -2.59
N ALA A 76 -3.60 -12.07 -2.77
CA ALA A 76 -3.01 -11.72 -4.06
C ALA A 76 -1.95 -12.74 -4.49
N THR A 77 -1.27 -13.34 -3.52
CA THR A 77 -0.26 -14.38 -3.74
C THR A 77 -0.83 -15.80 -3.67
N GLY A 78 -2.16 -15.97 -3.65
CA GLY A 78 -2.79 -17.31 -3.69
C GLY A 78 -2.63 -18.11 -2.40
N GLY A 79 -2.45 -17.43 -1.25
CA GLY A 79 -2.32 -18.05 0.06
C GLY A 79 -0.90 -18.14 0.60
N HIS A 80 0.05 -17.42 0.00
CA HIS A 80 1.43 -17.36 0.50
C HIS A 80 1.60 -16.23 1.53
N ILE A 81 2.04 -16.59 2.74
CA ILE A 81 2.29 -15.63 3.83
C ILE A 81 3.36 -14.59 3.45
N SER A 82 4.28 -14.94 2.55
CA SER A 82 5.28 -14.03 2.02
C SER A 82 4.68 -12.76 1.39
N GLY A 83 3.48 -12.84 0.82
CA GLY A 83 2.78 -11.69 0.26
C GLY A 83 2.27 -10.72 1.34
N THR A 84 1.88 -11.23 2.51
CA THR A 84 1.50 -10.39 3.66
C THR A 84 2.70 -9.75 4.33
N VAL A 85 3.86 -10.42 4.36
CA VAL A 85 5.09 -9.87 4.95
C VAL A 85 5.66 -8.71 4.12
N LEU A 86 5.37 -8.66 2.82
CA LEU A 86 5.84 -7.59 1.93
C LEU A 86 5.08 -6.26 2.09
N GLN A 87 3.88 -6.28 2.66
CA GLN A 87 3.06 -5.08 2.84
C GLN A 87 3.51 -4.19 3.99
#